data_AF-A0A1Y0W137-F1
#
_entry.id   AF-A0A1Y0W137-F1
#
_cell.length_a   1.000
_cell.length_b   1.000
_cell.length_c   1.000
_cell.angle_alpha   90.00
_cell.angle_beta   90.00
_cell.angle_gamma   90.00
#
_symmetry.space_group_name_H-M   'P 1'
#
loop_
_entity.id
_entity.type
_entity.pdbx_description
1 polymer ?
#
loop_
_entity_poly.entity_id
_entity_poly.type
_entity_poly.pdbx_seq_one_letter_code
_entity_poly.pdbx_strand_id
1 'polypeptide(L)'
;MPNTLATIKDKLDGRIGEELLVVAQIGRKKITKRRGRLHMTYPAVFVVDLDQDENSFERVSYSYTDILTRNIEVNFDDEIDQAELSIELDDDDVEEFDED
;
A
#
# COMPACT_ATOMS: atom_id res chain seq x y z
N MET A 1 2.56 11.26 17.02
CA MET A 1 1.76 12.11 16.12
C MET A 1 0.43 11.42 15.87
N PRO A 2 -0.74 12.05 16.06
CA PRO A 2 -2.02 11.43 15.67
C PRO A 2 -2.07 11.26 14.14
N ASN A 3 -2.48 10.07 13.66
CA ASN A 3 -2.72 9.83 12.23
C ASN A 3 -3.97 10.63 11.82
N THR A 4 -3.74 11.82 11.29
CA THR A 4 -4.82 12.67 10.79
C THR A 4 -5.09 12.38 9.31
N LEU A 5 -6.29 12.69 8.84
CA LEU A 5 -6.61 12.60 7.41
C LEU A 5 -5.65 13.43 6.54
N ALA A 6 -5.15 14.56 7.07
CA ALA A 6 -4.15 15.39 6.40
C ALA A 6 -2.82 14.64 6.21
N THR A 7 -2.31 13.97 7.25
CA THR A 7 -1.08 13.16 7.14
C THR A 7 -1.24 12.03 6.13
N ILE A 8 -2.40 11.36 6.09
CA ILE A 8 -2.65 10.29 5.09
C ILE A 8 -2.66 10.88 3.69
N LYS A 9 -3.34 12.02 3.50
CA LYS A 9 -3.38 12.71 2.21
C LYS A 9 -1.98 13.14 1.76
N ASP A 10 -1.19 13.80 2.62
CA ASP A 10 0.14 14.29 2.27
C ASP A 10 1.08 13.14 1.86
N LYS A 11 0.95 11.97 2.51
CA LYS A 11 1.69 10.76 2.11
C LYS A 11 1.30 10.28 0.72
N LEU A 12 0.01 10.27 0.40
CA LEU A 12 -0.47 9.84 -0.92
C LEU A 12 -0.15 10.87 -2.01
N ASP A 13 -0.23 12.16 -1.72
CA ASP A 13 0.14 13.24 -2.65
C ASP A 13 1.58 13.09 -3.15
N GLY A 14 2.50 12.65 -2.28
CA GLY A 14 3.90 12.42 -2.62
C GLY A 14 4.17 11.17 -3.47
N ARG A 15 3.18 10.31 -3.68
CA ARG A 15 3.30 8.98 -4.31
C ARG A 15 2.46 8.85 -5.58
N ILE A 16 1.97 9.98 -6.10
CA ILE A 16 1.12 9.98 -7.31
C ILE A 16 1.91 9.41 -8.48
N GLY A 17 1.33 8.41 -9.12
CA GLY A 17 1.92 7.71 -10.26
C GLY A 17 2.70 6.46 -9.90
N GLU A 18 2.75 6.05 -8.64
CA GLU A 18 3.38 4.80 -8.20
C GLU A 18 2.40 3.63 -8.20
N GLU A 19 2.95 2.42 -8.36
CA GLU A 19 2.20 1.17 -8.26
C GLU A 19 1.91 0.83 -6.79
N LEU A 20 0.74 0.25 -6.56
CA LEU A 20 0.30 -0.13 -5.23
C LEU A 20 -0.68 -1.31 -5.27
N LEU A 21 -0.74 -1.99 -4.13
CA LEU A 21 -1.72 -3.00 -3.81
C LEU A 21 -2.75 -2.43 -2.83
N VAL A 22 -4.02 -2.40 -3.25
CA VAL A 22 -5.15 -2.11 -2.36
C VAL A 22 -5.71 -3.40 -1.80
N VAL A 23 -5.72 -3.53 -0.48
CA VAL A 23 -6.37 -4.61 0.24
C VAL A 23 -7.62 -4.06 0.91
N ALA A 24 -8.82 -4.50 0.48
CA ALA A 24 -10.08 -3.94 0.96
C ALA A 24 -11.01 -5.00 1.56
N GLN A 25 -11.68 -4.66 2.66
CA GLN A 25 -12.69 -5.50 3.31
C GLN A 25 -14.07 -5.25 2.68
N ILE A 26 -14.52 -6.16 1.80
CA ILE A 26 -15.86 -6.05 1.16
C ILE A 26 -16.97 -6.60 2.09
N GLY A 27 -16.60 -7.24 3.20
CA GLY A 27 -17.53 -7.68 4.24
C GLY A 27 -16.81 -8.43 5.36
N ARG A 28 -17.57 -9.01 6.30
CA ARG A 28 -17.04 -9.62 7.54
C ARG A 28 -16.08 -10.81 7.34
N LYS A 29 -16.10 -11.44 6.18
CA LYS A 29 -15.27 -12.64 5.87
C LYS A 29 -14.51 -12.53 4.56
N LYS A 30 -14.63 -11.42 3.83
CA LYS A 30 -14.10 -11.32 2.47
C LYS A 30 -13.19 -10.11 2.34
N ILE A 31 -11.94 -10.41 1.98
CA ILE A 31 -10.91 -9.45 1.63
C ILE A 31 -10.69 -9.56 0.12
N THR A 32 -10.51 -8.42 -0.54
CA THR A 32 -10.07 -8.35 -1.93
C THR A 32 -8.68 -7.73 -1.96
N LYS A 33 -7.84 -8.19 -2.88
CA LYS A 33 -6.55 -7.57 -3.20
C LYS A 33 -6.63 -7.12 -4.65
N ARG A 34 -6.18 -5.91 -4.94
CA ARG A 34 -6.19 -5.36 -6.31
C ARG A 34 -4.93 -4.54 -6.53
N ARG A 35 -4.20 -4.88 -7.59
CA ARG A 35 -3.05 -4.10 -8.04
C ARG A 35 -3.52 -2.94 -8.90
N GLY A 36 -2.82 -1.82 -8.80
CA GLY A 36 -3.12 -0.62 -9.56
C GLY A 36 -2.07 0.45 -9.35
N ARG A 37 -2.37 1.64 -9.85
CA ARG A 37 -1.49 2.81 -9.79
C ARG A 37 -2.22 3.99 -9.17
N LEU A 38 -1.58 4.71 -8.25
CA LEU A 38 -2.16 5.93 -7.68
C LEU A 38 -2.27 6.99 -8.78
N HIS A 39 -3.49 7.30 -9.23
CA HIS A 39 -3.69 8.23 -10.34
C HIS A 39 -3.68 9.69 -9.88
N MET A 40 -4.53 10.00 -8.90
CA MET A 40 -4.74 11.36 -8.41
C MET A 40 -5.26 11.36 -6.97
N THR A 41 -5.00 12.44 -6.25
CA THR A 41 -5.56 12.72 -4.93
C THR A 41 -6.45 13.96 -4.98
N TYR A 42 -7.53 13.95 -4.20
CA TYR A 42 -8.48 15.05 -4.04
C TYR A 42 -8.69 15.36 -2.56
N PRO A 43 -9.37 16.45 -2.16
CA PRO A 43 -9.53 16.79 -0.75
C PRO A 43 -10.16 15.70 0.14
N ALA A 44 -11.04 14.85 -0.40
CA ALA A 44 -11.77 13.84 0.36
C ALA A 44 -11.48 12.38 -0.04
N VAL A 45 -10.97 12.18 -1.26
CA VAL A 45 -10.78 10.85 -1.87
C VAL A 45 -9.51 10.83 -2.70
N PHE A 46 -9.00 9.64 -2.98
CA PHE A 46 -7.96 9.40 -3.97
C PHE A 46 -8.46 8.38 -5.00
N VAL A 47 -7.80 8.36 -6.16
CA VAL A 47 -8.18 7.58 -7.33
C VAL A 47 -7.06 6.64 -7.68
N VAL A 48 -7.40 5.36 -7.88
CA VAL A 48 -6.47 4.31 -8.31
C VAL A 48 -6.94 3.81 -9.67
N ASP A 49 -6.02 3.78 -10.64
CA ASP A 49 -6.20 3.06 -11.90
C ASP A 49 -5.88 1.59 -11.64
N LEU A 50 -6.85 0.71 -11.86
CA LEU A 50 -6.69 -0.73 -11.61
C LEU A 50 -6.18 -1.43 -12.86
N ASP A 51 -5.43 -2.51 -12.65
CA ASP A 51 -5.05 -3.40 -13.75
C ASP A 51 -6.29 -4.10 -14.32
N GLN A 52 -6.53 -3.91 -15.62
CA GLN A 52 -7.69 -4.46 -16.33
C GLN A 52 -7.55 -5.97 -16.62
N ASP A 53 -6.33 -6.51 -16.61
CA ASP A 53 -6.12 -7.95 -16.74
C ASP A 53 -6.62 -8.70 -15.49
N GLU A 54 -6.62 -8.04 -14.34
CA GLU A 54 -7.10 -8.60 -13.06
C GLU A 54 -8.49 -8.10 -12.64
N ASN A 55 -8.99 -6.97 -13.17
CA ASN A 55 -10.20 -6.32 -12.68
C ASN A 55 -11.16 -5.87 -13.81
N SER A 56 -12.46 -6.05 -13.58
CA SER A 56 -13.52 -5.64 -14.53
C SER A 56 -13.77 -4.12 -14.60
N PHE A 57 -13.04 -3.31 -13.82
CA PHE A 57 -13.21 -1.86 -13.73
C PHE A 57 -11.85 -1.19 -13.86
N GLU A 58 -11.79 -0.15 -14.70
CA GLU A 58 -10.54 0.59 -14.98
C GLU A 58 -10.09 1.47 -13.80
N ARG A 59 -11.03 2.01 -13.02
CA ARG A 59 -10.74 3.04 -12.01
C ARG A 59 -11.64 2.94 -10.80
N VAL A 60 -11.05 3.11 -9.61
CA VAL A 60 -11.78 3.12 -8.34
C VAL A 60 -11.31 4.28 -7.47
N SER A 61 -12.25 4.88 -6.74
CA SER A 61 -11.95 5.89 -5.72
C SER A 61 -12.15 5.35 -4.31
N TYR A 62 -11.30 5.80 -3.39
CA TYR A 62 -11.30 5.45 -1.97
C TYR A 62 -11.20 6.72 -1.12
N SER A 63 -11.73 6.70 0.10
CA SER A 63 -11.60 7.83 1.02
C SER A 63 -10.39 7.67 1.94
N TYR A 64 -9.83 8.78 2.41
CA TYR A 64 -8.77 8.74 3.44
C TYR A 64 -9.28 8.16 4.77
N THR A 65 -10.58 8.28 5.01
CA THR A 65 -11.23 7.66 6.17
C THR A 65 -11.16 6.14 6.08
N ASP A 66 -11.25 5.54 4.89
CA ASP A 66 -11.15 4.09 4.75
C ASP A 66 -9.78 3.55 5.18
N ILE A 67 -8.70 4.29 4.92
CA ILE A 67 -7.35 3.99 5.42
C ILE A 67 -7.31 4.20 6.94
N LEU A 68 -7.83 5.34 7.41
CA LEU A 68 -7.84 5.68 8.84
C LEU A 68 -8.58 4.65 9.69
N THR A 69 -9.72 4.14 9.20
CA THR A 69 -10.55 3.15 9.89
C THR A 69 -10.15 1.71 9.54
N ARG A 70 -9.10 1.49 8.74
CA ARG A 70 -8.60 0.19 8.31
C ARG A 70 -9.63 -0.65 7.56
N ASN A 71 -10.57 0.00 6.88
CA ASN A 71 -11.45 -0.67 5.91
C ASN A 71 -10.65 -1.12 4.68
N ILE A 72 -9.59 -0.36 4.37
CA ILE A 72 -8.61 -0.68 3.35
C ILE A 72 -7.19 -0.48 3.88
N GLU A 73 -6.26 -1.17 3.24
CA GLU A 73 -4.82 -0.98 3.36
C GLU A 73 -4.26 -0.69 1.96
N VAL A 74 -3.29 0.23 1.90
CA VAL A 74 -2.57 0.59 0.69
C VAL A 74 -1.11 0.30 0.95
N ASN A 75 -0.52 -0.59 0.16
CA ASN A 75 0.90 -0.92 0.21
C ASN A 75 1.49 -0.60 -1.16
N PHE A 76 2.52 0.23 -1.20
CA PHE A 76 3.24 0.51 -2.43
C PHE A 76 4.38 -0.48 -2.59
N ASP A 77 4.78 -0.73 -3.82
CA ASP A 77 5.76 -1.77 -4.13
C ASP A 77 7.14 -1.50 -3.53
N ASP A 78 7.57 -0.24 -3.45
CA ASP A 78 8.84 0.17 -2.85
C ASP A 78 8.89 -0.12 -1.33
N GLU A 79 7.75 -0.18 -0.65
CA GLU A 79 7.66 -0.59 0.75
C GLU A 79 7.70 -2.11 0.93
N ILE A 80 7.19 -2.86 -0.06
CA ILE A 80 7.21 -4.33 -0.05
C ILE A 80 8.65 -4.83 -0.26
N ASP A 81 9.35 -4.27 -1.25
CA ASP A 81 10.73 -4.65 -1.56
C ASP A 81 11.67 -4.40 -0.37
N GLN A 82 11.47 -3.29 0.36
CA GLN A 82 12.27 -2.97 1.55
C GLN A 82 11.99 -3.92 2.72
N ALA A 83 10.75 -4.39 2.87
CA ALA A 83 10.39 -5.34 3.92
C ALA A 83 10.99 -6.72 3.65
N GLU A 84 10.94 -7.21 2.40
CA GLU A 84 11.58 -8.47 2.03
C GLU A 84 13.10 -8.40 2.17
N LEU A 85 13.72 -7.31 1.74
CA LEU A 85 15.17 -7.10 1.89
C LEU A 85 15.61 -7.05 3.36
N SER A 86 14.78 -6.49 4.25
CA SER A 86 15.09 -6.48 5.69
C SER A 86 14.99 -7.85 6.36
N ILE A 87 14.12 -8.73 5.84
CA ILE A 87 13.97 -10.10 6.36
C ILE A 87 15.14 -10.97 5.90
N GLU A 88 15.58 -10.82 4.64
CA GLU A 88 16.74 -11.56 4.12
C GLU A 88 18.05 -11.21 4.85
N LEU A 89 18.21 -9.96 5.30
CA LEU A 89 19.39 -9.53 6.06
C LEU A 89 19.45 -10.08 7.49
N ASP A 90 18.33 -10.51 8.07
CA ASP A 90 18.31 -11.08 9.43
C ASP A 90 18.68 -12.58 9.45
N ASP A 91 18.54 -13.30 8.32
CA ASP A 91 18.77 -14.76 8.24
C ASP A 91 20.21 -15.15 7.81
N ASP A 92 20.96 -14.30 7.11
CA ASP A 92 22.31 -14.63 6.57
C ASP A 92 23.50 -13.94 7.28
N ASP A 93 23.29 -13.01 8.23
CA ASP A 93 24.37 -12.21 8.88
C ASP A 93 24.91 -12.82 10.20
N VAL A 94 24.98 -14.16 10.29
CA VAL A 94 25.85 -14.84 11.27
C VAL A 94 27.08 -15.35 10.54
N GLU A 95 27.96 -14.44 10.11
CA GLU A 95 29.35 -14.84 9.85
C GLU A 95 29.99 -15.21 11.19
N GLU A 96 30.05 -16.51 11.46
CA GLU A 96 30.92 -17.10 12.47
C GLU A 96 32.35 -16.79 12.06
N PHE A 97 32.89 -15.69 12.57
CA PHE A 97 34.32 -15.41 12.49
C PHE A 97 35.03 -16.49 13.32
N ASP A 98 35.46 -17.56 12.66
CA ASP A 98 36.44 -18.48 13.21
C ASP A 98 37.75 -17.70 13.41
N GLU A 99 38.01 -17.36 14.67
CA GLU A 99 39.24 -16.73 15.13
C GLU A 99 40.32 -17.83 15.28
N ASP A 100 41.18 -17.99 14.27
CA ASP A 100 42.43 -18.80 14.31
C ASP A 100 43.69 -17.91 14.23
#